data_AF-A0A9Q2XI90-F1
#
_entry.id   AF-A0A9Q2XI90-F1
#
_cell.length_a   1.000
_cell.length_b   1.000
_cell.length_c   1.000
_cell.angle_alpha   90.00
_cell.angle_beta   90.00
_cell.angle_gamma   90.00
#
_symmetry.space_group_name_H-M   'P 1'
#
loop_
_entity.id
_entity.type
_entity.pdbx_description
1 polymer ?
#
loop_
_entity_poly.entity_id
_entity_poly.type
_entity_poly.pdbx_seq_one_letter_code
_entity_poly.pdbx_strand_id
1 'polypeptide(L)'
;MTESRRPPHAPQPTPIDTIEDQMGSVEPLDFDTEHPVTDPHFDPSDDDLEPETLIPEDGARSANEAGEDHPADWDLSVVDEEDIGGGNGLDEAELARRDPLDGKRER
;
A
#
# COMPACT_ATOMS: atom_id res chain seq x y z
N MET A 1 -8.04 -25.57 -9.10
CA MET A 1 -7.37 -25.62 -10.42
C MET A 1 -7.69 -24.31 -11.09
N THR A 2 -6.71 -23.42 -11.28
CA THR A 2 -6.93 -22.10 -11.88
C THR A 2 -7.09 -22.25 -13.38
N GLU A 3 -8.23 -21.78 -13.89
CA GLU A 3 -8.53 -21.78 -15.32
C GLU A 3 -7.56 -20.81 -16.03
N SER A 4 -6.88 -21.28 -17.08
CA SER A 4 -5.96 -20.45 -17.86
C SER A 4 -6.74 -19.41 -18.66
N ARG A 5 -6.59 -18.12 -18.32
CA ARG A 5 -7.23 -16.97 -18.99
C ARG A 5 -6.65 -16.66 -20.39
N ARG A 6 -5.99 -17.62 -21.03
CA ARG A 6 -5.37 -17.41 -22.34
C ARG A 6 -6.42 -17.54 -23.44
N PRO A 7 -6.49 -16.61 -24.41
CA PRO A 7 -7.37 -16.74 -25.56
C PRO A 7 -7.05 -17.99 -26.39
N PRO A 8 -8.07 -18.67 -26.95
CA PRO A 8 -7.87 -19.87 -27.73
C PRO A 8 -7.02 -19.55 -28.97
N HIS A 9 -6.03 -20.41 -29.25
CA HIS A 9 -5.07 -20.30 -30.37
C HIS A 9 -3.99 -19.21 -30.24
N ALA A 10 -3.81 -18.60 -29.06
CA ALA A 10 -2.64 -17.75 -28.86
C ALA A 10 -1.35 -18.58 -28.95
N PRO A 11 -0.30 -18.08 -29.65
CA PRO A 11 0.99 -18.76 -29.68
C PRO A 11 1.52 -18.96 -28.26
N GLN A 12 2.17 -20.09 -28.05
CA GLN A 12 2.86 -20.35 -26.78
C GLN A 12 4.01 -19.33 -26.64
N PRO A 13 4.19 -18.69 -25.47
CA PRO A 13 5.35 -17.85 -25.22
C PRO A 13 6.62 -18.70 -25.33
N THR A 14 7.69 -18.08 -25.80
CA THR A 14 9.01 -18.71 -25.81
C THR A 14 9.45 -19.04 -24.38
N PRO A 15 10.21 -20.12 -24.17
CA PRO A 15 10.83 -20.41 -22.87
C PRO A 15 11.74 -19.26 -22.43
N ILE A 16 11.79 -18.99 -21.12
CA ILE A 16 12.78 -18.09 -20.52
C ILE A 16 14.04 -18.92 -20.31
N ASP A 17 15.00 -18.86 -21.24
CA ASP A 17 16.24 -19.65 -21.19
C ASP A 17 17.51 -18.79 -21.11
N THR A 18 17.41 -17.48 -21.31
CA THR A 18 18.52 -16.54 -21.14
C THR A 18 18.34 -15.64 -19.91
N ILE A 19 19.46 -15.09 -19.41
CA ILE A 19 19.42 -14.07 -18.36
C ILE A 19 18.75 -12.78 -18.85
N GLU A 20 18.82 -12.50 -20.14
CA GLU A 20 18.16 -11.36 -20.77
C GLU A 20 16.64 -11.53 -20.77
N ASP A 21 16.12 -12.73 -21.02
CA ASP A 21 14.69 -13.02 -20.89
C ASP A 21 14.22 -12.96 -19.43
N GLN A 22 15.10 -13.28 -18.48
CA GLN A 22 14.79 -13.30 -17.04
C GLN A 22 14.86 -11.90 -16.39
N MET A 23 15.89 -11.13 -16.74
CA MET A 23 16.23 -9.86 -16.09
C MET A 23 16.01 -8.64 -17.00
N GLY A 24 15.71 -8.85 -18.29
CA GLY A 24 15.75 -7.82 -19.33
C GLY A 24 17.17 -7.56 -19.86
N SER A 25 17.27 -6.73 -20.89
CA SER A 25 18.56 -6.26 -21.43
C SER A 25 19.27 -5.34 -20.43
N VAL A 26 20.52 -5.64 -20.09
CA VAL A 26 21.37 -4.80 -19.23
C VAL A 26 22.16 -3.84 -20.10
N GLU A 27 21.75 -2.57 -20.13
CA GLU A 27 22.53 -1.50 -20.77
C GLU A 27 23.44 -0.82 -19.74
N PRO A 28 24.69 -0.46 -20.12
CA PRO A 28 25.57 0.31 -19.25
C PRO A 28 24.98 1.71 -19.02
N LEU A 29 24.89 2.11 -17.76
CA LEU A 29 24.44 3.45 -17.40
C LEU A 29 25.47 4.48 -17.90
N ASP A 30 24.99 5.48 -18.64
CA ASP A 30 25.76 6.66 -19.02
C ASP A 30 25.51 7.78 -18.02
N PHE A 31 26.51 8.07 -17.18
CA PHE A 31 26.45 9.12 -16.18
C PHE A 31 26.76 10.51 -16.74
N ASP A 32 27.28 10.61 -17.97
CA ASP A 32 27.56 11.89 -18.63
C ASP A 32 26.30 12.47 -19.29
N THR A 33 25.27 11.65 -19.48
CA THR A 33 23.95 12.09 -19.92
C THR A 33 23.16 12.60 -18.71
N GLU A 34 23.10 13.93 -18.55
CA GLU A 34 22.17 14.55 -17.60
C GLU A 34 20.73 14.33 -18.06
N HIS A 35 20.11 13.25 -17.59
CA HIS A 35 18.66 13.15 -17.58
C HIS A 35 18.14 14.22 -16.60
N PRO A 36 17.29 15.16 -17.04
CA PRO A 36 16.62 16.03 -16.08
C PRO A 36 15.84 15.13 -15.12
N VAL A 37 16.17 15.17 -13.83
CA VAL A 37 15.49 14.47 -12.73
C VAL A 37 14.02 14.88 -12.57
N THR A 38 13.54 15.80 -13.40
CA THR A 38 12.14 16.22 -13.43
C THR A 38 11.42 15.45 -14.52
N ASP A 39 10.99 14.23 -14.19
CA ASP A 39 9.86 13.63 -14.90
C ASP A 39 8.62 14.50 -14.63
N PRO A 40 7.90 15.00 -15.64
CA PRO A 40 6.64 15.71 -15.43
C PRO A 40 5.52 14.87 -14.77
N HIS A 41 5.73 13.56 -14.55
CA HIS A 41 4.87 12.66 -13.77
C HIS A 41 5.41 12.37 -12.36
N PHE A 42 6.41 13.13 -11.90
CA PHE A 42 6.98 12.99 -10.58
C PHE A 42 5.94 13.36 -9.50
N ASP A 43 5.39 12.33 -8.88
CA ASP A 43 4.67 12.44 -7.61
C ASP A 43 5.74 12.32 -6.52
N PRO A 44 6.07 13.40 -5.77
CA PRO A 44 7.08 13.34 -4.74
C PRO A 44 6.68 12.28 -3.71
N SER A 45 7.45 11.20 -3.69
CA SER A 45 7.35 10.14 -2.72
C SER A 45 8.13 10.53 -1.46
N ASP A 46 7.92 9.82 -0.36
CA ASP A 46 8.71 10.05 0.86
C ASP A 46 10.22 9.83 0.63
N ASP A 47 10.62 9.09 -0.42
CA ASP A 47 12.02 8.93 -0.82
C ASP A 47 12.63 10.20 -1.43
N ASP A 48 11.81 11.17 -1.83
CA ASP A 48 12.21 12.45 -2.46
C ASP A 48 12.30 13.60 -1.44
N LEU A 49 11.96 13.32 -0.18
CA LEU A 49 11.96 14.27 0.91
C LEU A 49 13.35 14.33 1.57
N GLU A 50 13.88 15.54 1.71
CA GLU A 50 15.10 15.78 2.49
C GLU A 50 14.88 15.41 3.97
N PRO A 51 15.93 15.00 4.71
CA PRO A 51 15.81 14.52 6.09
C PRO A 51 15.18 15.55 7.06
N GLU A 52 15.26 16.84 6.74
CA GLU A 52 14.64 17.92 7.52
C GLU A 52 13.12 18.02 7.33
N THR A 53 12.57 17.47 6.24
CA THR A 53 11.12 17.49 5.92
C THR A 53 10.45 16.13 6.09
N LEU A 54 11.22 15.05 6.28
CA LEU A 54 10.70 13.76 6.71
C LEU A 54 10.12 13.87 8.13
N ILE A 55 8.92 13.32 8.32
CA ILE A 55 8.45 12.99 9.67
C ILE A 55 9.39 11.89 10.18
N PRO A 56 9.93 11.98 11.41
CA PRO A 56 10.73 10.89 11.95
C PRO A 56 9.86 9.63 12.06
N GLU A 57 10.01 8.72 11.09
CA GLU A 57 9.28 7.45 11.01
C GLU A 57 10.03 6.30 11.68
N ASP A 58 10.79 6.59 12.74
CA ASP A 58 11.45 5.56 13.55
C ASP A 58 10.43 4.65 14.28
N GLY A 59 9.13 4.95 14.17
CA GLY A 59 8.02 4.27 14.83
C GLY A 59 8.10 4.36 16.35
N ALA A 60 9.10 5.06 16.89
CA ALA A 60 9.45 5.11 18.28
C ALA A 60 9.23 6.55 18.74
N ARG A 61 8.43 6.73 19.79
CA ARG A 61 8.34 8.03 20.45
C ARG A 61 9.77 8.50 20.75
N SER A 62 10.07 9.77 20.43
CA SER A 62 11.41 10.30 20.68
C SER A 62 11.80 10.05 22.15
N ALA A 63 13.09 9.86 22.45
CA ALA A 63 13.54 9.55 23.81
C ALA A 63 13.15 10.64 24.85
N ASN A 64 12.77 11.84 24.39
CA ASN A 64 12.33 12.97 25.22
C ASN A 64 10.81 13.14 25.26
N GLU A 65 10.06 12.38 24.46
CA GLU A 65 8.61 12.43 24.45
C GLU A 65 8.05 11.61 25.61
N ALA A 66 7.25 12.25 26.47
CA ALA A 66 6.59 11.57 27.56
C ALA A 66 5.65 10.50 27.00
N GLY A 67 5.85 9.25 27.42
CA GLY A 67 4.90 8.18 27.17
C GLY A 67 3.56 8.48 27.85
N GLU A 68 2.48 7.89 27.31
CA GLU A 68 1.25 7.73 28.08
C GLU A 68 1.55 6.85 29.31
N ASP A 69 0.86 7.08 30.44
CA ASP A 69 1.13 6.39 31.72
C ASP A 69 0.65 4.92 31.72
N HIS A 70 0.24 4.43 30.55
CA HIS A 70 -0.35 3.13 30.32
C HIS A 70 0.06 2.67 28.93
N PRO A 71 0.45 1.40 28.76
CA PRO A 71 0.65 0.86 27.42
C PRO A 71 -0.65 0.98 26.63
N ALA A 72 -0.56 1.36 25.35
CA ALA A 72 -1.73 1.63 24.51
C ALA A 72 -2.68 0.42 24.36
N ASP A 73 -2.21 -0.77 24.71
CA ASP A 73 -2.88 -2.06 24.64
C ASP A 73 -3.62 -2.48 25.94
N TRP A 74 -3.70 -1.63 26.97
CA TRP A 74 -4.14 -2.06 28.31
C TRP A 74 -5.53 -1.61 28.75
N ASP A 75 -6.23 -0.79 27.95
CA ASP A 75 -7.65 -0.50 28.18
C ASP A 75 -8.53 -1.60 27.58
N LEU A 76 -8.41 -2.81 28.14
CA LEU A 76 -9.23 -3.95 27.77
C LEU A 76 -10.48 -4.00 28.65
N SER A 77 -11.65 -4.17 28.03
CA SER A 77 -12.90 -4.47 28.71
C SER A 77 -13.35 -5.88 28.37
N VAL A 78 -14.04 -6.55 29.31
CA VAL A 78 -14.68 -7.84 29.03
C VAL A 78 -15.96 -7.55 28.26
N VAL A 79 -16.01 -8.07 27.03
CA VAL A 79 -17.12 -7.91 26.09
C VAL A 79 -17.79 -9.27 25.83
N ASP A 80 -19.07 -9.26 25.45
CA ASP A 80 -19.79 -10.47 25.01
C ASP A 80 -19.48 -10.75 23.52
N GLU A 81 -19.84 -11.93 22.98
CA GLU A 81 -19.55 -12.35 21.60
C GLU A 81 -20.12 -11.38 20.55
N GLU A 82 -21.20 -10.69 20.89
CA GLU A 82 -21.91 -9.72 20.06
C GLU A 82 -21.27 -8.32 20.05
N ASP A 83 -20.31 -8.08 20.94
CA ASP A 83 -19.59 -6.82 21.11
C ASP A 83 -18.16 -6.91 20.53
N ILE A 84 -17.75 -8.10 20.09
CA ILE A 84 -16.43 -8.36 19.48
C ILE A 84 -16.57 -8.30 17.96
N GLY A 85 -15.78 -7.45 17.29
CA GLY A 85 -15.81 -7.29 15.83
C GLY A 85 -16.85 -6.25 15.38
N GLY A 86 -17.54 -6.50 14.25
CA GLY A 86 -18.56 -5.57 13.71
C GLY A 86 -19.88 -5.52 14.49
N GLY A 87 -19.99 -6.34 15.53
CA GLY A 87 -21.17 -6.49 16.36
C GLY A 87 -22.46 -6.87 15.63
N ASN A 88 -23.60 -6.55 16.23
CA ASN A 88 -24.93 -6.72 15.61
C ASN A 88 -25.24 -5.56 14.66
N GLY A 89 -25.38 -5.84 13.36
CA GLY A 89 -25.75 -4.82 12.39
C GLY A 89 -25.35 -5.14 10.96
N LEU A 90 -25.33 -4.10 10.14
CA LEU A 90 -24.76 -4.14 8.80
C LEU A 90 -23.24 -3.97 8.92
N ASP A 91 -22.48 -4.72 8.13
CA ASP A 91 -21.04 -4.50 8.02
C ASP A 91 -20.74 -3.10 7.41
N GLU A 92 -19.47 -2.69 7.46
CA GLU A 92 -19.05 -1.38 6.97
C GLU A 92 -19.36 -1.19 5.48
N ALA A 93 -19.37 -2.26 4.69
CA ALA A 93 -19.64 -2.20 3.25
C ALA A 93 -21.14 -2.03 2.93
N GLU A 94 -22.01 -2.67 3.70
CA GLU A 94 -23.45 -2.51 3.66
C GLU A 94 -23.86 -1.14 4.25
N LEU A 95 -23.19 -0.67 5.31
CA LEU A 95 -23.36 0.69 5.84
C LEU A 95 -22.92 1.75 4.83
N ALA A 96 -21.78 1.59 4.15
CA ALA A 96 -21.32 2.54 3.14
C ALA A 96 -22.29 2.67 1.96
N ARG A 97 -23.06 1.63 1.64
CA ARG A 97 -24.16 1.69 0.66
C ARG A 97 -25.40 2.40 1.22
N ARG A 98 -25.73 2.18 2.49
CA ARG A 98 -26.91 2.75 3.15
C ARG A 98 -26.73 4.23 3.53
N ASP A 99 -25.55 4.58 4.05
CA ASP A 99 -25.18 5.90 4.58
C ASP A 99 -23.75 6.26 4.16
N PRO A 100 -23.54 6.67 2.89
CA PRO A 100 -22.23 7.03 2.36
C PRO A 100 -21.68 8.30 3.02
N LEU A 101 -20.35 8.38 3.17
CA LEU A 101 -19.67 9.54 3.78
C LEU A 101 -19.92 10.86 3.03
N ASP A 102 -20.22 10.80 1.72
CA ASP A 102 -20.55 11.96 0.89
C ASP A 102 -22.05 12.30 0.86
N GLY A 103 -22.87 11.56 1.60
CA GLY A 103 -24.33 11.70 1.68
C GLY A 103 -25.10 11.26 0.43
N LYS A 104 -24.44 10.69 -0.59
CA LYS A 104 -25.08 10.32 -1.87
C LYS A 104 -25.33 8.83 -1.95
N ARG A 105 -26.54 8.43 -1.54
CA ARG A 105 -26.99 7.03 -1.68
C ARG A 105 -26.97 6.58 -3.14
N GLU A 106 -26.35 5.44 -3.41
CA GLU A 106 -26.53 4.73 -4.67
C GLU A 106 -28.01 4.36 -4.82
N ARG A 107 -28.53 4.60 -6.02
CA ARG A 107 -29.96 4.48 -6.34
C ARG A 107 -30.25 3.22 -7.13
#